data_AF-A0A354Q7X3-F1
#
_entry.id   AF-A0A354Q7X3-F1
#
_cell.length_a   1.000
_cell.length_b   1.000
_cell.length_c   1.000
_cell.angle_alpha   90.00
_cell.angle_beta   90.00
_cell.angle_gamma   90.00
#
_symmetry.space_group_name_H-M   'P 1'
#
loop_
_entity.id
_entity.type
_entity.pdbx_description
1 polymer ?
#
loop_
_entity_poly.entity_id
_entity_poly.type
_entity_poly.pdbx_seq_one_letter_code
_entity_poly.pdbx_strand_id
1 'polypeptide(L)'
;MKRNILLNPGPATTTDSVKQALMVPDICPREQEFGDLTQSVLKKVVQVVNGNLTHSAVIFAGSGTAGVEAALSSVVAPDGKILILDNGAYG
;
A
#
# COMPACT_ATOMS: atom_id res chain seq x y z
N MET A 1 6.18 -20.57 -14.14
CA MET A 1 6.57 -20.94 -12.75
C MET A 1 5.54 -21.93 -12.20
N LYS A 2 5.82 -22.71 -11.14
CA LYS A 2 4.76 -23.57 -10.53
C LYS A 2 3.63 -22.68 -9.99
N ARG A 3 2.38 -22.98 -10.35
CA ARG A 3 1.20 -22.24 -9.87
C ARG A 3 0.58 -22.95 -8.67
N ASN A 4 0.80 -22.42 -7.48
CA ASN A 4 0.11 -22.84 -6.26
C ASN A 4 -1.19 -22.02 -6.12
N ILE A 5 -2.31 -22.67 -5.82
CA ILE A 5 -3.57 -22.01 -5.49
C ILE A 5 -3.61 -21.80 -3.98
N LEU A 6 -3.51 -20.54 -3.56
CA LEU A 6 -3.48 -20.11 -2.18
C LEU A 6 -4.88 -19.64 -1.78
N LEU A 7 -5.47 -20.29 -0.78
CA LEU A 7 -6.81 -20.01 -0.25
C LEU A 7 -6.79 -19.26 1.09
N ASN A 8 -5.66 -18.61 1.40
CA ASN A 8 -5.51 -17.71 2.55
C ASN A 8 -5.80 -16.25 2.15
N PRO A 9 -6.13 -15.36 3.11
CA PRO A 9 -6.51 -13.97 2.83
C PRO A 9 -5.33 -13.06 2.42
N GLY A 10 -4.09 -13.57 2.41
CA GLY A 10 -2.93 -12.81 1.99
C GLY A 10 -1.61 -13.34 2.57
N PRO A 11 -0.49 -13.24 1.83
CA PRO A 11 -0.42 -13.05 0.37
C PRO A 11 -1.05 -14.22 -0.40
N ALA A 12 -1.68 -13.95 -1.55
CA ALA A 12 -2.41 -14.95 -2.35
C ALA A 12 -1.74 -15.24 -3.72
N THR A 13 -2.33 -16.11 -4.53
CA THR A 13 -1.79 -16.49 -5.84
C THR A 13 -1.78 -15.31 -6.83
N THR A 14 -0.60 -14.96 -7.34
CA THR A 14 -0.42 -13.90 -8.34
C THR A 14 -0.26 -14.45 -9.77
N THR A 15 -0.41 -13.59 -10.78
CA THR A 15 -0.05 -13.92 -12.18
C THR A 15 1.46 -14.06 -12.35
N ASP A 16 1.92 -14.69 -13.43
CA ASP A 16 3.36 -14.80 -13.70
C ASP A 16 3.98 -13.46 -14.14
N SER A 17 3.19 -12.58 -14.78
CA SER A 17 3.61 -11.23 -15.15
C SER A 17 3.98 -10.37 -13.94
N VAL A 18 3.22 -10.43 -12.84
CA VAL A 18 3.52 -9.69 -11.61
C VAL A 18 4.80 -10.20 -10.95
N LYS A 19 5.09 -11.51 -11.02
CA LYS A 19 6.34 -12.07 -10.49
C LYS A 19 7.54 -11.63 -11.32
N GLN A 20 7.40 -11.62 -12.65
CA GLN A 20 8.46 -11.19 -13.57
C GLN A 20 8.75 -9.70 -13.48
N ALA A 21 7.78 -8.87 -13.10
CA ALA A 21 7.96 -7.42 -12.91
C ALA A 21 8.98 -7.05 -11.82
N LEU A 22 9.36 -8.00 -10.95
CA LEU A 22 10.40 -7.79 -9.93
C LEU A 22 11.83 -7.93 -10.48
N MET A 23 11.99 -8.56 -11.65
CA MET A 23 13.29 -8.77 -12.29
C MET A 23 13.60 -7.57 -13.19
N VAL A 24 14.19 -6.52 -12.61
CA VAL A 24 14.56 -5.28 -13.30
C VAL A 24 16.03 -4.93 -13.01
N PRO A 25 16.69 -4.10 -13.85
CA PRO A 25 18.01 -3.57 -13.53
C PRO A 25 18.03 -2.79 -12.22
N ASP A 26 19.19 -2.75 -11.57
CA ASP A 26 19.38 -1.93 -10.37
C ASP A 26 19.14 -0.45 -10.67
N ILE A 27 18.46 0.22 -9.75
CA ILE A 27 18.15 1.66 -9.84
C ILE A 27 18.36 2.30 -8.47
N CYS A 28 19.04 3.44 -8.44
CA CYS A 28 19.15 4.23 -7.22
C CYS A 28 17.79 4.88 -6.93
N PRO A 29 17.21 4.70 -5.72
CA PRO A 29 15.86 5.21 -5.41
C PRO A 29 15.77 6.74 -5.30
N ARG A 30 16.91 7.44 -5.44
CA ARG A 30 16.99 8.91 -5.47
C ARG A 30 16.94 9.46 -6.90
N GLU A 31 17.04 8.61 -7.92
CA GLU A 31 16.96 9.03 -9.33
C GLU A 31 15.53 9.39 -9.72
N GLN A 32 15.41 10.30 -10.69
CA GLN A 32 14.12 10.82 -11.14
C GLN A 32 13.20 9.71 -11.65
N GLU A 33 13.75 8.72 -12.34
CA GLU A 33 13.01 7.60 -12.93
C GLU A 33 12.33 6.75 -11.85
N PHE A 34 12.97 6.56 -10.69
CA PHE A 34 12.37 5.86 -9.55
C PHE A 34 11.27 6.71 -8.91
N GLY A 35 11.49 8.02 -8.81
CA GLY A 35 10.49 8.99 -8.36
C GLY A 35 9.24 8.96 -9.23
N ASP A 36 9.40 9.02 -10.55
CA ASP A 36 8.31 8.99 -11.52
C ASP A 36 7.54 7.67 -11.48
N LEU A 37 8.25 6.55 -11.35
CA LEU A 37 7.65 5.23 -11.13
C LEU A 37 6.79 5.22 -9.86
N THR A 38 7.35 5.72 -8.75
CA THR A 38 6.63 5.80 -7.47
C THR A 38 5.38 6.65 -7.59
N GLN A 39 5.46 7.83 -8.21
CA GLN A 39 4.32 8.71 -8.43
C GLN A 39 3.25 8.06 -9.33
N SER A 40 3.66 7.31 -10.36
CA SER A 40 2.74 6.55 -11.21
C SER A 40 1.96 5.50 -10.41
N VAL A 41 2.63 4.78 -9.50
CA VAL A 41 1.98 3.81 -8.61
C VAL A 41 0.99 4.51 -7.67
N LEU A 42 1.38 5.59 -7.02
CA LEU A 42 0.50 6.34 -6.09
C LEU A 42 -0.76 6.86 -6.79
N LYS A 43 -0.63 7.42 -8.01
CA LYS A 43 -1.80 7.86 -8.82
C LYS A 43 -2.75 6.72 -9.13
N LYS A 44 -2.23 5.54 -9.50
CA LYS A 44 -3.05 4.35 -9.78
C LYS A 44 -3.76 3.83 -8.53
N VAL A 45 -3.10 3.87 -7.36
CA VAL A 45 -3.72 3.50 -6.08
C VAL A 45 -4.93 4.40 -5.78
N VAL A 46 -4.78 5.72 -5.93
CA VAL A 46 -5.90 6.67 -5.76
C VAL A 46 -7.03 6.40 -6.76
N GLN A 47 -6.67 6.03 -8.00
CA GLN A 47 -7.66 5.71 -9.04
C GLN A 47 -8.50 4.47 -8.70
N VAL A 48 -7.92 3.44 -8.09
CA VAL A 48 -8.64 2.21 -7.68
C VAL A 48 -9.80 2.53 -6.73
N VAL A 49 -9.66 3.57 -5.90
CA VAL A 49 -10.70 4.02 -4.96
C VAL A 49 -11.53 5.19 -5.49
N ASN A 50 -11.42 5.53 -6.79
CA ASN A 50 -12.08 6.67 -7.45
C ASN A 50 -11.81 8.03 -6.77
N GLY A 51 -10.61 8.23 -6.21
CA GLY A 51 -10.26 9.39 -5.39
C GLY A 51 -9.51 10.51 -6.11
N ASN A 52 -9.36 10.48 -7.44
CA ASN A 52 -8.38 11.26 -8.20
C ASN A 52 -8.36 12.78 -7.94
N LEU A 53 -9.48 13.37 -7.54
CA LEU A 53 -9.61 14.81 -7.31
C LEU A 53 -9.57 15.21 -5.83
N THR A 54 -9.72 14.26 -4.92
CA THR A 54 -10.01 14.52 -3.50
C THR A 54 -9.06 13.80 -2.55
N HIS A 55 -8.30 12.83 -3.04
CA HIS A 55 -7.43 11.98 -2.23
C HIS A 55 -5.99 12.00 -2.74
N SER A 56 -5.06 11.73 -1.83
CA SER A 56 -3.67 11.42 -2.13
C SER A 56 -3.34 10.04 -1.54
N ALA A 57 -2.25 9.43 -1.99
CA ALA A 57 -1.73 8.19 -1.45
C ALA A 57 -0.32 8.42 -0.88
N VAL A 58 -0.04 7.79 0.26
CA VAL A 58 1.28 7.76 0.88
C VAL A 58 1.70 6.30 1.01
N ILE A 59 2.95 6.00 0.69
CA ILE A 59 3.51 4.65 0.76
C ILE A 59 4.48 4.55 1.94
N PHE A 60 4.36 3.48 2.71
CA PHE A 60 5.25 3.12 3.82
C PHE A 60 5.79 1.71 3.61
N ALA A 61 7.03 1.48 4.02
CA ALA A 61 7.58 0.14 4.13
C ALA A 61 7.03 -0.52 5.41
N GLY A 62 5.97 -1.31 5.27
CA GLY A 62 5.30 -1.96 6.39
C GLY A 62 4.11 -2.81 5.93
N SER A 63 3.47 -3.48 6.89
CA SER A 63 2.23 -4.22 6.64
C SER A 63 1.01 -3.30 6.66
N GLY A 64 -0.18 -3.85 6.39
CA GLY A 64 -1.43 -3.11 6.57
C GLY A 64 -1.61 -2.55 7.99
N THR A 65 -1.16 -3.28 9.02
CA THR A 65 -1.18 -2.82 10.42
C THR A 65 -0.32 -1.57 10.62
N ALA A 66 0.87 -1.52 10.02
CA ALA A 66 1.71 -0.32 10.07
C ALA A 66 1.05 0.88 9.36
N GLY A 67 0.26 0.63 8.30
CA GLY A 67 -0.55 1.67 7.66
C GLY A 67 -1.66 2.22 8.58
N VAL A 68 -2.34 1.35 9.32
CA VAL A 68 -3.35 1.75 10.33
C VAL A 68 -2.69 2.57 11.45
N GLU A 69 -1.56 2.09 11.97
CA GLU A 69 -0.79 2.80 13.00
C GLU A 69 -0.35 4.19 12.51
N ALA A 70 0.24 4.29 11.32
CA ALA A 70 0.66 5.56 10.74
C ALA A 70 -0.52 6.53 10.55
N ALA A 71 -1.71 6.04 10.19
CA ALA A 71 -2.89 6.88 10.10
C ALA A 71 -3.30 7.39 11.50
N LEU A 72 -3.49 6.50 12.46
CA LEU A 72 -3.93 6.84 13.82
C LEU A 72 -2.97 7.78 14.53
N SER A 73 -1.66 7.52 14.44
CA SER A 73 -0.64 8.35 15.09
C SER A 73 -0.47 9.72 14.45
N SER A 74 -0.95 9.92 13.22
CA SER A 74 -0.76 11.18 12.47
C SER A 74 -2.00 12.08 12.45
N VAL A 75 -3.21 11.52 12.57
CA VAL A 75 -4.46 12.30 12.46
C VAL A 75 -5.06 12.72 13.81
N VAL A 76 -4.70 12.03 14.90
CA VAL A 76 -5.21 12.36 16.24
C VAL A 76 -4.27 13.36 16.90
N ALA A 77 -4.80 14.56 17.22
CA ALA A 77 -4.05 15.58 17.95
C ALA A 77 -3.67 15.11 19.37
N PRO A 78 -2.65 15.70 20.01
CA PRO A 78 -2.20 15.29 21.35
C PRO A 78 -3.30 15.30 22.43
N ASP A 79 -4.25 16.23 22.35
CA ASP A 79 -5.42 16.37 23.21
C ASP A 79 -6.71 15.87 22.55
N GLY A 80 -6.59 15.29 21.36
CA GLY A 80 -7.68 14.70 20.59
C GLY A 80 -8.20 13.41 21.22
N LYS A 81 -9.42 13.04 20.83
CA LYS A 81 -10.03 11.75 21.18
C LYS A 81 -10.45 11.04 19.91
N ILE A 82 -10.37 9.71 19.93
CA ILE A 82 -10.82 8.85 18.84
C ILE A 82 -11.87 7.87 19.36
N LEU A 83 -12.89 7.62 18.56
CA LEU A 83 -13.83 6.52 18.75
C LEU A 83 -13.40 5.38 17.82
N ILE A 84 -13.07 4.23 18.40
CA ILE A 84 -12.76 3.01 17.64
C ILE A 84 -13.97 2.07 17.71
N LEU A 85 -14.43 1.62 16.55
CA LEU A 85 -15.49 0.62 16.43
C LEU A 85 -14.85 -0.76 16.30
N ASP A 86 -14.75 -1.48 17.42
CA ASP A 86 -14.20 -2.84 17.43
C ASP A 86 -15.30 -3.87 17.12
N ASN A 87 -15.20 -4.48 15.94
CA ASN A 87 -16.07 -5.58 15.50
C ASN A 87 -15.28 -6.79 14.98
N GLY A 88 -14.01 -6.94 15.35
CA GLY A 88 -13.16 -8.04 14.90
C GLY A 88 -11.67 -7.77 15.09
N ALA A 89 -10.82 -8.71 14.66
CA ALA A 89 -9.38 -8.71 14.99
C ALA A 89 -8.55 -7.49 14.51
N TYR A 90 -9.13 -6.59 13.69
CA TYR A 90 -8.49 -5.37 13.21
C TYR A 90 -9.08 -4.09 13.81
N GLY A 91 -10.24 -4.20 14.48
CA GLY A 91 -10.95 -3.10 15.10
C GLY A 91 -10.50 -2.84 16.53
#